data_AF-A0A4U1DAQ9-F1
#
_entry.id   AF-A0A4U1DAQ9-F1
#
_cell.length_a   1.000
_cell.length_b   1.000
_cell.length_c   1.000
_cell.angle_alpha   90.00
_cell.angle_beta   90.00
_cell.angle_gamma   90.00
#
_symmetry.space_group_name_H-M   'P 1'
#
loop_
_entity.id
_entity.type
_entity.pdbx_description
1 polymer ?
#
loop_
_entity_poly.entity_id
_entity_poly.type
_entity_poly.pdbx_seq_one_letter_code
_entity_poly.pdbx_strand_id
1 'polypeptide(L)'
;MYKPIILGKNVQRRSNLWNCNSHKIGRDVYFYSELEYENWILVETDPDVLEFCEKPRKVRGLVENRVYESTFDMWIKWRDGHEEFREVVYDKTLKTSQIKQRKIKIQKNGLRKIISATVFLQNTTLESNQS
;
A
#
# COMPACT_ATOMS: atom_id res chain seq x y z
N MET A 1 16.78 4.84 -5.03
CA MET A 1 15.86 4.39 -3.96
C MET A 1 14.85 5.49 -3.66
N TYR A 2 13.57 5.15 -3.47
CA TYR A 2 12.54 6.12 -3.06
C TYR A 2 12.70 6.51 -1.59
N LYS A 3 12.07 7.63 -1.18
CA LYS A 3 11.97 8.05 0.22
C LYS A 3 10.50 8.13 0.63
N PRO A 4 10.15 7.67 1.84
CA PRO A 4 8.77 7.67 2.28
C PRO A 4 8.27 9.10 2.44
N ILE A 5 7.07 9.38 1.92
CA ILE A 5 6.39 10.63 2.16
C ILE A 5 5.81 10.60 3.57
N ILE A 6 6.31 11.47 4.44
CA ILE A 6 5.78 11.64 5.79
C ILE A 6 4.36 12.20 5.69
N LEU A 7 3.38 11.40 6.10
CA LEU A 7 1.98 11.84 6.14
C LEU A 7 1.77 12.79 7.32
N GLY A 8 0.88 13.77 7.15
CA GLY A 8 0.63 14.79 8.16
C GLY A 8 0.13 14.22 9.50
N LYS A 9 0.38 14.94 10.60
CA LYS A 9 0.04 14.54 11.99
C LYS A 9 -1.41 14.07 12.17
N ASN A 10 -2.36 14.64 11.41
CA ASN A 10 -3.76 14.25 11.50
C ASN A 10 -4.04 12.85 10.94
N VAL A 11 -3.28 12.42 9.92
CA VAL A 11 -3.38 11.06 9.37
C VAL A 11 -2.83 10.08 10.38
N GLN A 12 -1.66 10.36 10.94
CA GLN A 12 -1.03 9.54 11.99
C GLN A 12 -1.96 9.31 13.20
N ARG A 13 -2.69 10.35 13.64
CA ARG A 13 -3.63 10.25 14.78
C ARG A 13 -4.91 9.48 14.49
N ARG A 14 -5.33 9.40 13.22
CA ARG A 14 -6.56 8.73 12.81
C ARG A 14 -6.31 7.31 12.29
N SER A 15 -5.04 6.91 12.19
CA SER A 15 -4.61 5.59 11.74
C SER A 15 -4.20 4.72 12.91
N ASN A 16 -4.30 3.39 12.73
CA ASN A 16 -3.53 2.43 13.50
C ASN A 16 -2.09 2.48 12.99
N LEU A 17 -1.27 3.37 13.56
CA LEU A 17 0.11 3.57 13.14
C LEU A 17 0.99 2.42 13.66
N TRP A 18 1.63 1.71 12.75
CA TRP A 18 2.65 0.71 13.03
C TRP A 18 4.02 1.32 12.75
N ASN A 19 4.91 1.26 13.74
CA ASN A 19 6.31 1.65 13.62
C ASN A 19 7.17 0.39 13.77
N CYS A 20 7.93 0.06 12.74
CA CYS A 20 8.70 -1.18 12.67
C CYS A 20 10.11 -0.89 12.18
N ASN A 21 11.06 -1.75 12.55
CA ASN A 21 12.41 -1.71 11.99
C ASN A 21 12.54 -2.77 10.90
N SER A 22 12.97 -2.36 9.70
CA SER A 22 13.25 -3.29 8.60
C SER A 22 14.72 -3.65 8.59
N HIS A 23 15.01 -4.95 8.63
CA HIS A 23 16.37 -5.47 8.45
C HIS A 23 16.76 -5.43 6.98
N LYS A 24 15.82 -5.68 6.07
CA LYS A 24 16.06 -5.69 4.62
C LYS A 24 16.56 -4.34 4.10
N ILE A 25 16.00 -3.23 4.59
CA ILE A 25 16.39 -1.88 4.15
C ILE A 25 17.09 -1.03 5.23
N GLY A 26 17.35 -1.61 6.41
CA GLY A 26 18.17 -1.02 7.47
C GLY A 26 17.64 0.28 8.07
N ARG A 27 16.32 0.46 8.15
CA ARG A 27 15.68 1.67 8.69
C ARG A 27 14.30 1.39 9.26
N ASP A 28 13.79 2.36 10.03
CA ASP A 28 12.41 2.36 10.48
C ASP A 28 11.45 2.61 9.30
N VAL A 29 10.29 1.96 9.36
CA VAL A 29 9.21 1.98 8.39
C VAL A 29 7.87 2.21 9.09
N TYR A 30 6.93 2.87 8.41
CA TYR A 30 5.66 3.30 8.99
C TYR A 30 4.45 2.87 8.15
N PHE A 31 3.50 2.19 8.78
CA PHE A 31 2.25 1.74 8.14
C PHE A 31 1.03 2.32 8.84
N TYR A 32 0.03 2.73 8.07
CA TYR A 32 -1.12 3.52 8.55
C TYR A 32 -2.42 2.68 8.62
N SER A 33 -2.30 1.38 8.38
CA SER A 33 -3.37 0.41 8.59
C SER A 33 -2.78 -0.97 8.83
N GLU A 34 -3.57 -1.84 9.45
CA GLU A 34 -3.23 -3.26 9.63
C GLU A 34 -2.90 -3.93 8.30
N LEU A 35 -3.70 -3.71 7.26
CA LEU A 35 -3.46 -4.30 5.93
C LEU A 35 -2.14 -3.84 5.29
N GLU A 36 -1.72 -2.60 5.51
CA GLU A 36 -0.41 -2.11 5.06
C GLU A 36 0.74 -2.81 5.81
N TYR A 37 0.57 -3.05 7.10
CA TYR A 37 1.53 -3.76 7.95
C TYR A 37 1.61 -5.25 7.57
N GLU A 38 0.48 -5.93 7.37
CA GLU A 38 0.44 -7.32 6.91
C GLU A 38 1.13 -7.50 5.55
N ASN A 39 0.84 -6.61 4.59
CA ASN A 39 1.54 -6.60 3.30
C ASN A 39 3.05 -6.38 3.48
N TRP A 40 3.48 -5.54 4.42
CA TRP A 40 4.91 -5.34 4.69
C TRP A 40 5.57 -6.61 5.22
N ILE A 41 4.94 -7.37 6.13
CA ILE A 41 5.51 -8.64 6.61
C ILE A 41 5.83 -9.56 5.43
N LEU A 42 4.90 -9.68 4.47
CA LEU A 42 5.11 -10.49 3.27
C LEU A 42 6.29 -9.96 2.43
N VAL A 43 6.39 -8.64 2.23
CA VAL A 43 7.47 -8.03 1.45
C VAL A 43 8.84 -8.11 2.16
N GLU A 44 8.87 -7.93 3.48
CA GLU A 44 10.08 -8.00 4.31
C GLU A 44 10.67 -9.42 4.32
N THR A 45 9.80 -10.43 4.37
CA THR A 45 10.20 -11.84 4.50
C THR A 45 10.44 -12.53 3.15
N ASP A 46 9.99 -11.94 2.05
CA ASP A 46 10.23 -12.47 0.71
C ASP A 46 11.71 -12.31 0.29
N PRO A 47 12.44 -13.40 -0.01
CA PRO A 47 13.85 -13.34 -0.39
C PRO A 47 14.08 -12.76 -1.80
N ASP A 48 13.07 -12.70 -2.66
CA ASP A 48 13.16 -12.14 -4.01
C ASP A 48 12.95 -10.62 -4.03
N VAL A 49 12.49 -10.04 -2.93
CA VAL A 49 12.48 -8.59 -2.74
C VAL A 49 13.87 -8.11 -2.34
N LEU A 50 14.45 -7.21 -3.16
CA LEU A 50 15.74 -6.56 -2.89
C LEU A 50 15.59 -5.31 -2.03
N GLU A 51 14.68 -4.43 -2.40
CA GLU A 51 14.42 -3.15 -1.72
C GLU A 51 12.93 -2.83 -1.78
N PHE A 52 12.45 -2.05 -0.81
CA PHE A 52 11.11 -1.47 -0.86
C PHE A 52 11.08 -0.09 -0.20
N CYS A 53 9.99 0.63 -0.42
CA CYS A 53 9.71 1.91 0.22
C CYS A 53 8.21 2.07 0.44
N GLU A 54 7.79 2.25 1.69
CA GLU A 54 6.44 2.69 2.04
C GLU A 54 6.19 4.12 1.55
N LYS A 55 4.94 4.41 1.20
CA LYS A 55 4.48 5.75 0.78
C LYS A 55 5.45 6.45 -0.19
N PRO A 56 5.90 5.79 -1.28
CA PRO A 56 7.07 6.21 -2.06
C PRO A 56 6.81 7.44 -2.92
N ARG A 57 5.56 7.65 -3.33
CA ARG A 57 5.20 8.65 -4.33
C ARG A 57 3.74 9.07 -4.19
N LYS A 58 3.52 10.38 -4.32
CA LYS A 58 2.21 10.99 -4.49
C LYS A 58 1.92 11.23 -5.97
N VAL A 59 0.69 10.97 -6.38
CA VAL A 59 0.15 11.23 -7.71
C VAL A 59 -1.07 12.14 -7.62
N ARG A 60 -1.30 12.89 -8.69
CA ARG A 60 -2.45 13.78 -8.87
C ARG A 60 -3.25 13.30 -10.08
N GLY A 61 -4.57 13.30 -9.96
CA GLY A 61 -5.46 12.94 -11.07
C GLY A 61 -6.72 13.78 -11.07
N LEU A 62 -7.23 14.05 -12.27
CA LEU A 62 -8.52 14.71 -12.47
C LEU A 62 -9.62 13.65 -12.53
N VAL A 63 -10.63 13.77 -11.65
CA VAL A 63 -11.83 12.92 -11.66
C VAL A 63 -13.01 13.85 -11.49
N GLU A 64 -13.99 13.82 -12.41
CA GLU A 64 -15.20 14.65 -12.34
C GLU A 64 -14.89 16.16 -12.18
N ASN A 65 -13.94 16.67 -12.96
CA ASN A 65 -13.45 18.05 -12.91
C ASN A 65 -12.85 18.50 -11.56
N ARG A 66 -12.54 17.56 -10.66
CA ARG A 66 -11.85 17.83 -9.40
C ARG A 66 -10.49 17.15 -9.37
N VAL A 67 -9.49 17.88 -8.88
CA VAL A 67 -8.13 17.35 -8.69
C VAL A 67 -8.08 16.60 -7.37
N TYR A 68 -7.63 15.35 -7.44
CA TYR A 68 -7.44 14.50 -6.28
C TYR A 68 -5.97 14.09 -6.16
N GLU A 69 -5.53 13.91 -4.93
CA GLU A 69 -4.20 13.37 -4.61
C GLU A 69 -4.33 11.97 -4.04
N SER A 70 -3.37 11.12 -4.38
CA SER A 70 -3.22 9.79 -3.80
C SER A 70 -1.75 9.46 -3.61
N THR A 71 -1.42 8.72 -2.55
CA THR A 71 -0.09 8.17 -2.31
C THR A 71 -0.20 6.65 -2.39
N PHE A 72 0.73 6.03 -3.12
CA PHE A 72 0.87 4.56 -3.13
C PHE A 72 1.22 4.04 -1.75
N ASP A 73 0.87 2.80 -1.44
CA ASP A 73 1.18 2.23 -0.14
C ASP A 73 2.64 1.76 -0.09
N MET A 74 3.15 1.19 -1.18
CA MET A 74 4.53 0.70 -1.26
C MET A 74 5.08 0.73 -2.69
N TRP A 75 6.41 0.86 -2.82
CA TRP A 75 7.19 0.53 -4.02
C TRP A 75 8.08 -0.66 -3.68
N ILE A 76 8.24 -1.59 -4.60
CA ILE A 76 9.00 -2.83 -4.43
C ILE A 76 9.93 -3.00 -5.63
N LYS A 77 11.18 -3.36 -5.37
CA LYS A 77 12.17 -3.78 -6.36
C LYS A 77 12.51 -5.26 -6.16
N TRP A 78 12.28 -6.04 -7.20
CA TRP A 78 12.51 -7.48 -7.23
C TRP A 78 13.91 -7.81 -7.73
N ARG A 79 14.37 -9.03 -7.41
CA ARG A 79 15.70 -9.54 -7.77
C ARG A 79 15.92 -9.64 -9.28
N ASP A 80 14.87 -9.90 -10.05
CA ASP A 80 14.88 -9.95 -11.51
C ASP A 80 14.93 -8.54 -12.17
N GLY A 81 14.92 -7.48 -11.36
CA GLY A 81 14.94 -6.09 -11.81
C GLY A 81 13.55 -5.50 -12.08
N HIS A 82 12.47 -6.29 -11.92
CA HIS A 82 11.11 -5.76 -11.96
C HIS A 82 10.88 -4.78 -10.80
N GLU A 83 10.12 -3.73 -11.07
CA GLU A 83 9.71 -2.75 -10.06
C GLU A 83 8.21 -2.52 -10.14
N GLU A 84 7.55 -2.43 -9.00
CA GLU A 84 6.11 -2.14 -8.94
C GLU A 84 5.74 -1.14 -7.85
N PHE A 85 4.63 -0.45 -8.09
CA PHE A 85 3.92 0.30 -7.06
C PHE A 85 2.68 -0.49 -6.65
N ARG A 86 2.47 -0.60 -5.34
CA ARG A 86 1.41 -1.38 -4.73
C ARG A 86 0.46 -0.49 -3.94
N GLU A 87 -0.82 -0.80 -4.07
CA GLU A 87 -1.93 -0.27 -3.28
C GLU A 87 -2.66 -1.47 -2.68
N VAL A 88 -2.88 -1.47 -1.37
CA VAL A 88 -3.53 -2.57 -0.67
C VAL A 88 -4.92 -2.16 -0.18
N VAL A 89 -5.91 -2.99 -0.49
CA VAL A 89 -7.30 -2.77 -0.13
C VAL A 89 -8.02 -4.10 0.01
N TYR A 90 -8.88 -4.25 1.01
CA TYR A 90 -9.76 -5.41 1.09
C TYR A 90 -10.75 -5.41 -0.09
N ASP A 91 -10.98 -6.57 -0.70
CA ASP A 91 -11.91 -6.72 -1.83
C ASP A 91 -13.31 -6.19 -1.50
N LYS A 92 -13.83 -6.52 -0.31
CA LYS A 92 -15.13 -6.02 0.18
C LYS A 92 -15.17 -4.49 0.22
N THR A 93 -14.09 -3.85 0.69
CA THR A 93 -13.98 -2.39 0.74
C THR A 93 -13.84 -1.77 -0.64
N LEU A 94 -13.12 -2.43 -1.55
CA LEU A 94 -12.97 -1.97 -2.93
C LEU A 94 -14.34 -1.92 -3.64
N LYS A 95 -15.17 -2.93 -3.46
CA LYS A 95 -16.52 -3.01 -4.05
C LYS A 95 -17.48 -1.96 -3.49
N THR A 96 -17.34 -1.59 -2.21
CA THR A 96 -18.29 -0.69 -1.51
C THR A 96 -17.84 0.76 -1.42
N SER A 97 -16.55 1.07 -1.61
CA SER A 97 -16.00 2.41 -1.42
C SER A 97 -15.65 3.12 -2.73
N GLN A 98 -16.50 4.06 -3.15
CA GLN A 98 -16.20 4.97 -4.28
C GLN A 98 -14.90 5.76 -4.09
N ILE A 99 -14.55 6.09 -2.84
CA ILE A 99 -13.30 6.78 -2.50
C ILE A 99 -12.10 5.90 -2.87
N LYS A 100 -12.11 4.62 -2.49
CA LYS A 100 -11.03 3.68 -2.83
C LYS A 100 -10.95 3.40 -4.33
N GLN A 101 -12.09 3.21 -5.00
CA GLN A 101 -12.12 3.02 -6.45
C GLN A 101 -11.51 4.22 -7.20
N ARG A 102 -11.86 5.44 -6.79
CA ARG A 102 -11.26 6.67 -7.32
C ARG A 102 -9.77 6.77 -7.03
N LYS A 103 -9.31 6.42 -5.82
CA LYS A 103 -7.89 6.38 -5.44
C LYS A 103 -7.09 5.52 -6.42
N ILE A 104 -7.59 4.31 -6.69
CA ILE A 104 -6.97 3.35 -7.62
C ILE A 104 -6.98 3.88 -9.06
N LYS A 105 -8.09 4.51 -9.49
CA LYS A 105 -8.18 5.13 -10.83
C LYS A 105 -7.12 6.21 -11.03
N ILE A 106 -6.93 7.08 -10.03
CA ILE A 106 -5.92 8.15 -10.07
C ILE A 106 -4.52 7.56 -10.15
N GLN A 107 -4.24 6.54 -9.34
CA GLN A 107 -2.95 5.85 -9.35
C GLN A 107 -2.66 5.21 -10.69
N LYS A 108 -3.61 4.45 -11.26
CA LYS A 108 -3.52 3.85 -12.60
C LYS A 108 -3.23 4.87 -13.68
N ASN A 109 -3.86 6.04 -13.62
CA ASN A 109 -3.61 7.10 -14.60
C ASN A 109 -2.28 7.84 -14.37
N GLY A 110 -1.80 7.90 -13.12
CA GLY A 110 -0.57 8.58 -12.73
C GLY A 110 0.72 7.80 -13.06
N LEU A 111 0.63 6.49 -13.26
CA LEU A 111 1.74 5.64 -13.69
C LEU A 111 1.50 5.17 -15.13
N ARG A 112 2.28 5.71 -16.09
CA ARG A 112 2.25 5.23 -17.49
C ARG A 112 2.73 3.78 -17.65
N LYS A 113 3.34 3.18 -16.62
CA LYS A 113 3.82 1.79 -16.60
C LYS A 113 3.74 1.25 -15.17
N ILE A 114 3.14 0.07 -15.04
CA ILE A 114 3.20 -0.85 -13.89
C ILE A 114 2.39 -0.44 -12.65
N ILE A 115 1.18 -0.99 -12.56
CA ILE A 115 0.48 -1.21 -11.29
C ILE A 115 0.08 -2.67 -11.25
N SER A 116 0.78 -3.45 -10.44
CA SER A 116 0.24 -4.69 -9.93
C SER A 116 -0.71 -4.31 -8.80
N ALA A 117 -2.00 -4.14 -9.13
CA ALA A 117 -3.04 -3.95 -8.13
C ALA A 117 -3.38 -5.33 -7.56
N THR A 118 -2.44 -5.91 -6.81
CA THR A 118 -2.64 -7.24 -6.23
C THR A 118 -3.25 -7.10 -4.85
N VAL A 119 -4.55 -7.39 -4.79
CA VAL A 119 -5.29 -7.74 -3.58
C VAL A 119 -5.21 -9.26 -3.43
N PHE A 120 -4.91 -9.78 -2.23
CA PHE A 120 -5.65 -10.85 -1.54
C PHE A 120 -4.96 -11.16 -0.19
N LEU A 121 -5.54 -10.69 0.91
CA LEU A 121 -5.64 -11.51 2.12
C LEU A 121 -7.12 -11.86 2.23
N GLN A 122 -7.44 -13.13 1.96
CA GLN A 122 -8.73 -13.66 2.31
C GLN A 122 -8.84 -13.56 3.83
N ASN A 123 -9.86 -12.88 4.35
CA ASN A 123 -10.31 -13.19 5.70
C ASN A 123 -10.76 -14.66 5.63
N THR A 124 -9.93 -15.59 6.06
CA THR A 124 -10.43 -16.84 6.60
C THR A 124 -11.27 -16.42 7.79
N THR A 125 -12.59 -16.36 7.59
CA THR A 125 -13.52 -16.50 8.70
C THR A 125 -13.11 -17.77 9.41
N LEU A 126 -12.55 -17.63 10.62
CA LEU A 126 -12.62 -18.68 11.61
C LEU A 126 -14.12 -18.96 11.76
N GLU A 127 -14.59 -20.01 11.08
CA GLU A 127 -15.86 -20.61 11.42
C GLU A 127 -15.72 -21.01 12.88
N SER A 128 -16.38 -20.26 13.75
CA SER A 128 -16.65 -20.67 15.11
C SER A 128 -17.34 -22.03 15.00
N ASN A 129 -16.62 -23.09 15.34
CA ASN A 129 -17.20 -24.36 15.72
C ASN A 129 -18.18 -24.08 16.86
N GLN A 130 -19.46 -23.93 16.52
CA GLN A 130 -20.54 -24.06 17.47
C GLN A 130 -20.70 -25.56 17.70
N SER A 131 -20.25 -25.96 18.89
CA SER A 131 -20.70 -27.08 19.76
C SER A 131 -21.62 -28.13 19.15
#